data_AF-A0A6L7IUY4-F1
#
_entry.id   AF-A0A6L7IUY4-F1
#
_cell.length_a   1.000
_cell.length_b   1.000
_cell.length_c   1.000
_cell.angle_alpha   90.00
_cell.angle_beta   90.00
_cell.angle_gamma   90.00
#
_symmetry.space_group_name_H-M   'P 1'
#
loop_
_entity.id
_entity.type
_entity.pdbx_description
1 polymer ?
#
loop_
_entity_poly.entity_id
_entity_poly.type
_entity_poly.pdbx_seq_one_letter_code
_entity_poly.pdbx_strand_id
1 'polypeptide(L)'
;MKSFLKQFVLGTCVTFTVFMTLSLPMAYYYAGLSGADTQGLTITLTLLVACIGFSFLQGFWFSGLILKKLAYPLRLTGFAVTGAGMLFACGWFGNWFPREIEVIVSFFITFLAIFALATIGYGIYFKRTAGSYDAALARYREQHRR
;
A
#
# COMPACT_ATOMS: atom_id res chain seq x y z
N MET A 1 -20.34 -18.76 -1.42
CA MET A 1 -18.98 -18.94 -0.86
C MET A 1 -18.05 -17.75 -1.14
N LYS A 2 -17.81 -17.32 -2.39
CA LYS A 2 -16.90 -16.20 -2.70
C LYS A 2 -17.32 -14.85 -2.08
N SER A 3 -18.61 -14.56 -1.96
CA SER A 3 -19.13 -13.33 -1.32
C SER A 3 -18.94 -13.34 0.20
N PHE A 4 -19.25 -14.46 0.85
CA PHE A 4 -19.05 -14.66 2.29
C PHE A 4 -17.57 -14.53 2.68
N LEU A 5 -16.66 -15.18 1.93
CA LEU A 5 -15.22 -15.07 2.20
C LEU A 5 -14.71 -13.62 2.07
N LYS A 6 -15.16 -12.89 1.04
CA LYS A 6 -14.83 -11.47 0.88
C LYS A 6 -15.32 -10.63 2.06
N GLN A 7 -16.57 -10.81 2.48
CA GLN A 7 -17.16 -10.09 3.61
C GLN A 7 -16.46 -10.44 4.92
N PHE A 8 -16.11 -11.70 5.14
CA PHE A 8 -15.38 -12.15 6.32
C PHE A 8 -14.00 -11.49 6.39
N VAL A 9 -13.21 -11.56 5.31
CA VAL A 9 -11.87 -10.95 5.25
C VAL A 9 -11.95 -9.43 5.46
N LEU A 10 -12.86 -8.75 4.77
CA LEU A 10 -13.09 -7.31 4.97
C LEU A 10 -13.49 -7.00 6.41
N GLY A 11 -14.41 -7.78 6.98
CA GLY A 11 -14.86 -7.65 8.36
C GLY A 11 -13.71 -7.79 9.34
N THR A 12 -12.86 -8.81 9.20
CA THR A 12 -11.67 -9.02 10.03
C THR A 12 -10.68 -7.86 9.92
N CYS A 13 -10.39 -7.37 8.72
CA CYS A 13 -9.50 -6.23 8.54
C CYS A 13 -10.04 -4.96 9.22
N VAL A 14 -11.34 -4.69 9.07
CA VAL A 14 -11.99 -3.52 9.67
C VAL A 14 -12.00 -3.63 11.19
N THR A 15 -12.45 -4.75 11.75
CA THR A 15 -12.50 -4.93 13.21
C THR A 15 -11.10 -4.89 13.81
N PHE A 16 -10.12 -5.57 13.21
CA PHE A 16 -8.72 -5.51 13.64
C PHE A 16 -8.19 -4.07 13.66
N THR A 17 -8.46 -3.29 12.61
CA THR A 17 -8.04 -1.89 12.55
C THR A 17 -8.68 -1.05 13.66
N VAL A 18 -9.99 -1.21 13.91
CA VAL A 18 -10.70 -0.51 14.98
C VAL A 18 -10.16 -0.89 16.36
N PHE A 19 -9.95 -2.17 16.63
CA PHE A 19 -9.38 -2.60 17.90
C PHE A 19 -7.96 -2.07 18.10
N MET A 20 -7.12 -2.11 17.06
CA MET A 20 -5.76 -1.58 17.13
C MET A 20 -5.75 -0.07 17.41
N THR A 21 -6.54 0.72 16.68
CA THR A 21 -6.55 2.19 16.85
C THR A 21 -7.03 2.61 18.23
N LEU A 22 -8.00 1.90 18.81
CA LEU A 22 -8.53 2.20 20.15
C LEU A 22 -7.62 1.69 21.27
N SER A 23 -6.98 0.52 21.10
CA SER A 23 -6.16 -0.10 22.14
C SER A 23 -4.72 0.45 22.21
N LEU A 24 -4.16 0.92 21.09
CA LEU A 24 -2.80 1.48 21.03
C LEU A 24 -2.55 2.61 22.05
N PRO A 25 -3.42 3.65 22.17
CA PRO A 25 -3.24 4.71 23.16
C PRO A 25 -3.26 4.18 24.60
N MET A 26 -4.16 3.24 24.89
CA MET A 26 -4.25 2.60 26.21
C MET A 26 -2.98 1.80 26.51
N ALA A 27 -2.45 1.07 25.53
CA ALA A 27 -1.23 0.30 25.68
C ALA A 27 -0.01 1.19 25.93
N TYR A 28 0.08 2.36 25.29
CA TYR A 28 1.10 3.38 25.61
C TYR A 28 0.96 3.93 27.03
N TYR A 29 -0.27 4.20 27.46
CA TYR A 29 -0.54 4.69 28.81
C TYR A 29 -0.09 3.68 29.88
N TYR A 30 -0.44 2.41 29.74
CA TYR A 30 -0.02 1.37 30.68
C TYR A 30 1.49 1.08 30.61
N ALA A 31 2.09 1.06 29.42
CA ALA A 31 3.55 0.89 29.29
C ALA A 31 4.31 2.03 29.99
N GLY A 32 3.81 3.27 29.89
CA GLY A 32 4.37 4.43 30.60
C GLY A 32 4.26 4.32 32.12
N LEU A 33 3.16 3.77 32.64
CA LEU A 33 2.99 3.53 34.08
C LEU A 33 3.91 2.42 34.61
N SER A 34 4.14 1.38 33.82
CA SER A 34 4.96 0.22 34.21
C SER A 34 6.46 0.39 33.89
N GLY A 35 6.85 1.46 33.19
CA GLY A 35 8.21 1.64 32.68
C GLY A 35 8.62 0.57 31.66
N ALA A 36 7.65 -0.08 31.02
CA ALA A 36 7.90 -1.16 30.07
C ALA A 36 8.45 -0.61 28.74
N ASP A 37 9.21 -1.44 28.04
CA ASP A 37 9.70 -1.08 26.70
C ASP A 37 8.54 -0.86 25.72
N THR A 38 8.60 0.25 25.00
CA THR A 38 7.56 0.71 24.06
C THR A 38 7.94 0.47 22.60
N GLN A 39 9.08 -0.17 22.32
CA GLN A 39 9.54 -0.39 20.95
C GLN A 39 8.49 -1.09 20.07
N GLY A 40 7.88 -2.17 20.55
CA GLY A 40 6.83 -2.89 19.82
C GLY A 40 5.59 -2.02 19.54
N LEU A 41 5.24 -1.14 20.48
CA LEU A 41 4.14 -0.18 20.34
C LEU A 41 4.47 0.90 19.30
N THR A 42 5.72 1.35 19.24
CA THR A 42 6.20 2.34 18.27
C THR A 42 6.21 1.78 16.86
N ILE A 43 6.66 0.53 16.69
CA ILE A 43 6.59 -0.17 15.40
C ILE A 43 5.13 -0.30 14.95
N THR A 44 4.23 -0.72 15.85
CA THR A 44 2.81 -0.90 15.51
C THR A 44 2.14 0.43 15.12
N LEU A 45 2.43 1.51 15.84
CA LEU A 45 1.91 2.85 15.54
C LEU A 45 2.42 3.35 14.18
N THR A 46 3.71 3.24 13.92
CA THR A 46 4.32 3.68 12.65
C THR A 46 3.86 2.83 11.47
N LEU A 47 3.55 1.56 11.69
CA LEU A 47 2.95 0.68 10.68
C LEU A 47 1.49 1.09 10.36
N LEU A 48 0.71 1.46 11.38
CA LEU A 48 -0.62 2.03 11.19
C LEU A 48 -0.56 3.33 10.35
N VAL A 49 0.39 4.23 10.68
CA VAL A 49 0.64 5.46 9.92
C VAL A 49 1.04 5.16 8.49
N ALA A 50 1.89 4.15 8.27
CA ALA A 50 2.25 3.69 6.92
C ALA A 50 1.00 3.24 6.15
N CYS A 51 0.14 2.40 6.74
CA CYS A 51 -1.10 1.94 6.09
C CYS A 51 -2.04 3.09 5.69
N ILE A 52 -2.20 4.09 6.56
CA ILE A 52 -2.99 5.30 6.26
C ILE A 52 -2.34 6.08 5.11
N GLY A 53 -1.02 6.25 5.16
CA GLY A 53 -0.23 6.91 4.11
C GLY A 53 -0.37 6.23 2.75
N PHE A 54 -0.23 4.91 2.70
CA PHE A 54 -0.40 4.14 1.46
C PHE A 54 -1.83 4.22 0.92
N SER A 55 -2.84 4.21 1.79
CA SER A 55 -4.24 4.39 1.38
C SER A 55 -4.48 5.77 0.78
N PHE A 56 -3.90 6.82 1.38
CA PHE A 56 -3.95 8.17 0.86
C PHE A 56 -3.21 8.29 -0.48
N LEU A 57 -1.98 7.76 -0.58
CA LEU A 57 -1.19 7.77 -1.81
C LEU A 57 -1.89 7.01 -2.94
N GLN A 58 -2.54 5.88 -2.63
CA GLN A 58 -3.32 5.13 -3.61
C GLN A 58 -4.51 5.95 -4.12
N GLY A 59 -5.23 6.63 -3.22
CA GLY A 59 -6.26 7.58 -3.59
C GLY A 59 -5.71 8.74 -4.44
N PHE A 60 -4.60 9.34 -4.05
CA PHE A 60 -3.99 10.47 -4.73
C PHE A 60 -3.55 10.13 -6.16
N TRP A 61 -2.80 9.03 -6.34
CA TRP A 61 -2.24 8.65 -7.63
C TRP A 61 -3.25 7.94 -8.55
N PHE A 62 -4.20 7.17 -8.02
CA PHE A 62 -5.06 6.29 -8.82
C PHE A 62 -6.56 6.64 -8.83
N SER A 63 -7.08 7.50 -7.94
CA SER A 63 -8.53 7.82 -7.94
C SER A 63 -9.02 8.57 -9.18
N GLY A 64 -8.11 9.11 -10.01
CA GLY A 64 -8.47 9.93 -11.16
C GLY A 64 -9.11 11.28 -10.80
N LEU A 65 -9.32 11.58 -9.50
CA LEU A 65 -9.89 12.84 -9.02
C LEU A 65 -8.92 14.01 -9.18
N ILE A 66 -7.62 13.77 -8.96
CA ILE A 66 -6.59 14.83 -8.92
C ILE A 66 -5.77 14.85 -10.21
N LEU A 67 -5.28 13.69 -10.68
CA LEU A 67 -4.37 13.59 -11.82
C LEU A 67 -5.05 13.06 -13.09
N LYS A 68 -6.08 13.74 -13.62
CA LYS A 68 -6.91 13.24 -14.74
C LYS A 68 -6.15 12.83 -16.01
N LYS A 69 -5.05 13.49 -16.37
CA LYS A 69 -4.33 13.30 -17.66
C LYS A 69 -2.91 12.74 -17.55
N LEU A 70 -2.54 12.14 -16.42
CA LEU A 70 -1.19 11.58 -16.27
C LEU A 70 -1.11 10.16 -16.85
N ALA A 71 -0.08 9.89 -17.65
CA ALA A 71 0.18 8.55 -18.18
C ALA A 71 0.28 7.52 -17.04
N TYR A 72 -0.33 6.36 -17.22
CA TYR A 72 -0.32 5.27 -16.24
C TYR A 72 1.10 4.88 -15.72
N PRO A 73 2.15 4.76 -16.57
CA PRO A 73 3.49 4.47 -16.06
C PRO A 73 4.03 5.57 -15.14
N LEU A 74 3.70 6.83 -15.41
CA LEU A 74 4.16 7.96 -14.60
C LEU A 74 3.44 8.01 -13.24
N ARG A 75 2.16 7.63 -13.18
CA ARG A 75 1.45 7.44 -11.90
C ARG A 75 2.06 6.31 -11.08
N LEU A 76 2.46 5.23 -11.74
CA LEU A 76 3.08 4.08 -11.10
C LEU A 76 4.46 4.43 -10.52
N THR A 77 5.31 5.11 -11.29
CA THR A 77 6.63 5.55 -10.78
C THR A 77 6.48 6.58 -9.67
N GLY A 78 5.53 7.50 -9.78
CA GLY A 78 5.23 8.47 -8.74
C GLY A 78 4.77 7.81 -7.44
N PHE A 79 3.89 6.82 -7.53
CA PHE A 79 3.47 6.01 -6.39
C PHE A 79 4.64 5.20 -5.79
N ALA A 80 5.52 4.63 -6.61
CA ALA A 80 6.69 3.89 -6.13
C ALA A 80 7.63 4.80 -5.31
N VAL A 81 7.95 5.99 -5.83
CA VAL A 81 8.84 6.94 -5.16
C VAL A 81 8.21 7.48 -3.87
N THR A 82 6.95 7.92 -3.95
CA THR A 82 6.25 8.48 -2.78
C THR A 82 5.96 7.41 -1.72
N GLY A 83 5.61 6.20 -2.13
CA GLY A 83 5.40 5.05 -1.25
C GLY A 83 6.70 4.59 -0.58
N ALA A 84 7.82 4.54 -1.31
CA ALA A 84 9.12 4.22 -0.74
C ALA A 84 9.53 5.24 0.32
N GLY A 85 9.37 6.54 0.02
CA GLY A 85 9.65 7.61 0.98
C GLY A 85 8.78 7.55 2.23
N MET A 86 7.47 7.31 2.06
CA MET A 86 6.54 7.17 3.19
C MET A 86 6.90 5.99 4.09
N LEU A 87 7.18 4.82 3.50
CA LEU A 87 7.52 3.61 4.25
C LEU A 87 8.88 3.76 4.95
N PHE A 88 9.86 4.36 4.26
CA PHE A 88 11.16 4.65 4.84
C PHE A 88 11.05 5.61 6.02
N ALA A 89 10.27 6.69 5.91
CA ALA A 89 10.03 7.62 7.01
C ALA A 89 9.39 6.91 8.21
N CYS A 90 8.37 6.08 7.97
CA CYS A 90 7.75 5.29 9.04
C CYS A 90 8.74 4.32 9.70
N GLY A 91 9.59 3.65 8.92
CA GLY A 91 10.63 2.77 9.44
C GLY A 91 11.72 3.51 10.22
N TRP A 92 12.07 4.72 9.79
CA TRP A 92 13.04 5.57 10.48
C TRP A 92 12.54 6.06 11.84
N PHE A 93 11.30 6.57 11.89
CA PHE A 93 10.67 6.98 13.16
C PHE A 93 10.30 5.80 14.06
N GLY A 94 9.98 4.65 13.46
CA GLY A 94 9.65 3.42 14.16
C GLY A 94 10.85 2.62 14.63
N ASN A 95 12.08 3.02 14.27
CA ASN A 95 13.31 2.25 14.47
C ASN A 95 13.16 0.77 14.03
N TRP A 96 12.56 0.55 12.85
CA TRP A 96 12.29 -0.81 12.33
C TRP A 96 13.57 -1.58 11.99
N PHE A 97 14.62 -0.84 11.60
CA PHE A 97 15.87 -1.40 11.14
C PHE A 97 17.06 -0.52 11.55
N PRO A 98 18.28 -1.09 11.64
CA PRO A 98 19.51 -0.34 11.89
C PRO A 98 19.75 0.75 10.84
N ARG A 99 20.30 1.91 11.25
CA ARG A 99 20.55 3.06 10.37
C ARG A 99 21.84 2.94 9.53
N GLU A 100 22.26 1.71 9.27
CA GLU A 100 23.43 1.41 8.46
C GLU A 100 23.10 1.59 6.97
N ILE A 101 24.05 2.11 6.20
CA ILE A 101 23.84 2.41 4.76
C ILE A 101 23.45 1.14 4.00
N GLU A 102 24.08 0.00 4.31
CA GLU A 102 23.80 -1.29 3.67
C GLU A 102 22.34 -1.75 3.89
N VAL A 103 21.83 -1.54 5.11
CA VAL A 103 20.45 -1.87 5.48
C VAL A 103 19.47 -0.94 4.76
N ILE A 104 19.78 0.36 4.68
CA ILE A 104 18.95 1.33 3.95
C ILE A 104 18.89 0.99 2.47
N VAL A 105 20.03 0.65 1.85
CA VAL A 105 20.10 0.25 0.43
C VAL A 105 19.30 -1.03 0.20
N SER A 106 19.46 -2.06 1.05
CA SER A 106 18.72 -3.31 0.92
C SER A 106 17.21 -3.12 1.10
N PHE A 107 16.77 -2.18 1.95
CA PHE A 107 15.36 -1.80 2.09
C PHE A 107 14.78 -1.29 0.76
N PHE A 108 15.44 -0.32 0.10
CA PHE A 108 14.95 0.22 -1.18
C PHE A 108 14.97 -0.83 -2.29
N ILE A 109 15.99 -1.69 -2.35
CA ILE A 109 16.06 -2.80 -3.31
C ILE A 109 14.88 -3.76 -3.09
N THR A 110 14.64 -4.15 -1.84
CA THR A 110 13.55 -5.08 -1.48
C THR A 110 12.19 -4.47 -1.77
N PHE A 111 11.99 -3.20 -1.42
CA PHE A 111 10.77 -2.46 -1.73
C PHE A 111 10.49 -2.44 -3.24
N LEU A 112 11.49 -2.08 -4.05
CA LEU A 112 11.36 -2.05 -5.50
C LEU A 112 11.07 -3.43 -6.08
N ALA A 113 11.70 -4.48 -5.56
CA ALA A 113 11.45 -5.85 -5.98
C ALA A 113 10.00 -6.28 -5.70
N ILE A 114 9.50 -6.06 -4.48
CA ILE A 114 8.11 -6.37 -4.11
C ILE A 114 7.14 -5.54 -4.96
N PHE A 115 7.43 -4.26 -5.14
CA PHE A 115 6.62 -3.35 -5.93
C PHE A 115 6.55 -3.78 -7.41
N ALA A 116 7.68 -4.17 -8.00
CA ALA A 116 7.75 -4.68 -9.36
C ALA A 116 6.95 -5.98 -9.51
N LEU A 117 7.11 -6.92 -8.56
CA LEU A 117 6.35 -8.18 -8.54
C LEU A 117 4.84 -7.93 -8.44
N ALA A 118 4.42 -7.04 -7.54
CA ALA A 118 3.01 -6.66 -7.41
C ALA A 118 2.48 -6.06 -8.72
N THR A 119 3.22 -5.12 -9.32
CA THR A 119 2.85 -4.47 -10.58
C THR A 119 2.72 -5.49 -11.72
N ILE A 120 3.69 -6.39 -11.87
CA ILE A 120 3.65 -7.45 -12.89
C ILE A 120 2.46 -8.37 -12.65
N GLY A 121 2.25 -8.80 -11.40
CA GLY A 121 1.12 -9.65 -11.02
C GLY A 121 -0.23 -9.04 -11.36
N TYR A 122 -0.44 -7.76 -11.00
CA TYR A 122 -1.64 -7.01 -11.37
C TYR A 122 -1.77 -6.84 -12.89
N GLY A 123 -0.66 -6.59 -13.60
CA GLY A 123 -0.65 -6.49 -15.05
C GLY A 123 -1.09 -7.79 -15.74
N ILE A 124 -0.60 -8.94 -15.28
CA ILE A 124 -0.98 -10.26 -15.79
C ILE A 124 -2.45 -10.56 -15.48
N TYR A 125 -2.89 -10.30 -14.24
CA TYR A 125 -4.28 -10.49 -13.83
C TYR A 125 -5.24 -9.63 -14.66
N PHE A 126 -4.90 -8.36 -14.89
CA PHE A 126 -5.69 -7.44 -15.69
C PHE A 126 -5.77 -7.89 -17.15
N LYS A 127 -4.64 -8.29 -17.76
CA LYS A 127 -4.62 -8.86 -19.12
C LYS A 127 -5.52 -10.10 -19.25
N ARG A 128 -5.58 -10.95 -18.23
CA ARG A 128 -6.46 -12.13 -18.21
C ARG A 128 -7.94 -11.81 -18.03
N THR A 129 -8.26 -10.77 -17.26
CA THR A 129 -9.66 -10.44 -16.88
C THR A 129 -10.34 -9.43 -17.80
N ALA A 130 -9.61 -8.47 -18.37
CA ALA A 130 -10.17 -7.45 -19.25
C ALA A 130 -10.42 -7.95 -20.70
N GLY A 131 -9.99 -9.17 -21.03
CA GLY A 131 -9.85 -9.60 -22.42
C GLY A 131 -8.69 -8.87 -23.09
N SER A 132 -8.04 -9.50 -24.07
CA SER A 132 -6.88 -8.89 -24.74
C SER A 132 -7.21 -7.45 -25.15
N TYR A 133 -6.26 -6.53 -24.94
CA TYR A 133 -6.33 -5.15 -25.44
C TYR A 133 -6.73 -5.13 -26.93
N ASP A 134 -6.37 -6.17 -27.69
CA ASP A 134 -6.75 -6.37 -29.09
C ASP A 134 -8.27 -6.50 -29.28
N ALA A 135 -8.99 -7.16 -28.37
CA ALA A 135 -10.44 -7.29 -28.45
C ALA A 135 -11.16 -5.95 -28.16
N ALA A 136 -10.60 -5.14 -27.26
CA ALA A 136 -11.10 -3.80 -26.98
C ALA A 136 -10.80 -2.83 -28.15
N LEU A 137 -9.60 -2.90 -28.73
CA LEU A 137 -9.25 -2.13 -29.94
C LEU A 137 -10.03 -2.59 -31.17
N ALA A 138 -10.32 -3.88 -31.31
CA ALA A 138 -11.15 -4.41 -32.40
C ALA A 138 -12.57 -3.85 -32.31
N ARG A 139 -13.20 -3.86 -31.12
CA ARG A 139 -14.51 -3.24 -30.90
C ARG A 139 -14.52 -1.73 -31.15
N TYR A 140 -13.44 -1.03 -30.78
CA TYR A 140 -13.31 0.41 -31.04
C TYR A 140 -13.16 0.71 -32.54
N ARG A 141 -12.39 -0.11 -33.27
CA ARG A 141 -12.28 -0.01 -34.74
C ARG A 141 -13.60 -0.35 -35.42
N GLU A 142 -14.35 -1.33 -34.93
CA GLU A 142 -15.69 -1.65 -35.45
C GLU A 142 -16.69 -0.51 -35.22
N GLN A 143 -16.65 0.16 -34.06
CA GLN A 143 -17.53 1.30 -33.76
C GLN A 143 -17.19 2.57 -34.55
N HIS A 144 -15.92 2.78 -34.92
CA HIS A 144 -15.46 3.95 -35.68
C HIS A 144 -15.19 3.68 -37.17
N ARG A 145 -15.61 2.53 -37.70
CA ARG A 145 -15.63 2.25 -39.15
C ARG A 145 -16.97 2.64 -39.77
N ARG A 146 -17.39 3.88 -39.54
CA ARG A 146 -18.44 4.56 -40.32
C ARG A 146 -17.88 5.84 -40.89
#